data_AF-A0A6I3UV29-F1
#
_entry.id   AF-A0A6I3UV29-F1
#
_cell.length_a   1.000
_cell.length_b   1.000
_cell.length_c   1.000
_cell.angle_alpha   90.00
_cell.angle_beta   90.00
_cell.angle_gamma   90.00
#
_symmetry.space_group_name_H-M   'P 1'
#
loop_
_entity.id
_entity.type
_entity.pdbx_description
1 polymer ?
#
loop_
_entity_poly.entity_id
_entity_poly.type
_entity_poly.pdbx_seq_one_letter_code
_entity_poly.pdbx_strand_id
1 'polypeptide(L)'
;HVLPPLDQEMAAFVQAELVKNGVHVIPSQSATRFEDQGKVIVLENDQKITSDLTILSVGVEPENGLAKAAGIELGLRGGILVDEHYETSQKDIFAVGDAIVVKQEITGQDALISL
;
A
#
# COMPACT_ATOMS: atom_id res chain seq x y z
N HIS A 1 6.14 -11.60 -5.89
CA HIS A 1 7.33 -11.84 -5.03
C HIS A 1 7.15 -11.04 -3.75
N VAL A 2 7.97 -11.25 -2.73
CA VAL A 2 7.99 -10.41 -1.52
C VAL A 2 8.77 -9.12 -1.77
N LEU A 3 8.46 -8.04 -1.05
CA LEU A 3 9.16 -6.75 -1.14
C LEU A 3 9.12 -6.10 -2.55
N PRO A 4 7.95 -5.57 -2.97
CA PRO A 4 7.70 -5.05 -4.33
C PRO A 4 8.68 -4.00 -4.89
N PRO A 5 9.35 -3.16 -4.08
CA PRO A 5 10.35 -2.22 -4.63
C PRO A 5 11.58 -2.88 -5.27
N LEU A 6 11.79 -4.18 -5.08
CA LEU A 6 12.90 -4.93 -5.66
C LEU A 6 12.44 -5.79 -6.84
N ASP A 7 13.32 -5.94 -7.85
CA ASP A 7 13.11 -6.90 -8.92
C ASP A 7 13.10 -8.35 -8.39
N GLN A 8 12.48 -9.25 -9.15
CA GLN A 8 12.19 -10.61 -8.71
C GLN A 8 13.46 -11.40 -8.31
N GLU A 9 14.54 -11.28 -9.08
CA GLU A 9 15.82 -11.93 -8.81
C GLU A 9 16.48 -11.42 -7.53
N MET A 10 16.24 -10.16 -7.17
CA MET A 10 16.75 -9.56 -5.94
C MET A 10 15.88 -9.99 -4.75
N ALA A 11 14.56 -9.96 -4.91
CA ALA A 11 13.61 -10.41 -3.89
C ALA A 11 13.76 -11.90 -3.54
N ALA A 12 14.29 -12.72 -4.46
CA ALA A 12 14.53 -14.15 -4.23
C ALA A 12 15.45 -14.42 -3.02
N PHE A 13 16.46 -13.56 -2.79
CA PHE A 13 17.34 -13.69 -1.62
C PHE A 13 16.61 -13.43 -0.30
N VAL A 14 15.70 -12.44 -0.29
CA VAL A 14 14.86 -12.14 0.88
C VAL A 14 13.91 -13.30 1.16
N GLN A 15 13.27 -13.85 0.14
CA GLN A 15 12.39 -15.00 0.27
C GLN A 15 13.14 -16.23 0.82
N ALA A 16 14.36 -16.48 0.35
CA ALA A 16 15.19 -17.57 0.85
C ALA A 16 15.50 -17.43 2.35
N GLU A 17 15.80 -16.21 2.82
CA GLU A 17 16.04 -15.95 4.24
C GLU A 17 14.76 -16.13 5.06
N LEU A 18 13.59 -15.68 4.58
CA LEU A 18 12.30 -15.93 5.23
C LEU A 18 12.04 -17.43 5.43
N VAL A 19 12.20 -18.22 4.36
CA VAL A 19 12.00 -19.69 4.40
C VAL A 19 13.00 -20.36 5.35
N LYS A 20 14.27 -19.93 5.33
CA LYS A 20 15.31 -20.43 6.25
C LYS A 20 14.97 -20.16 7.73
N ASN A 21 14.25 -19.08 8.02
CA ASN A 21 13.74 -18.75 9.36
C ASN A 21 12.37 -19.37 9.67
N GLY A 22 11.89 -20.32 8.86
CA GLY A 22 10.65 -21.06 9.10
C GLY A 22 9.38 -20.33 8.67
N VAL A 23 9.48 -19.21 7.95
CA VAL A 23 8.31 -18.50 7.41
C VAL A 23 7.81 -19.20 6.16
N HIS A 24 6.53 -19.60 6.15
CA HIS A 24 5.89 -20.16 4.97
C HIS A 24 5.43 -19.01 4.06
N VAL A 25 6.10 -18.83 2.93
CA VAL A 25 5.78 -17.79 1.93
C VAL A 25 4.90 -18.40 0.84
N ILE A 26 3.70 -17.86 0.66
CA ILE A 26 2.74 -18.28 -0.37
C ILE A 26 2.57 -17.10 -1.35
N PRO A 27 3.45 -16.97 -2.37
CA PRO A 27 3.34 -15.89 -3.36
C PRO A 27 2.20 -16.16 -4.34
N SER A 28 1.80 -15.12 -5.08
CA SER A 28 0.79 -15.20 -6.14
C SER A 28 -0.56 -15.74 -5.68
N GLN A 29 -0.90 -15.52 -4.40
CA GLN A 29 -2.17 -15.89 -3.80
C GLN A 29 -2.75 -14.71 -3.02
N SER A 30 -4.04 -14.46 -3.22
CA SER A 30 -4.82 -13.45 -2.49
C SER A 30 -5.75 -14.11 -1.47
N ALA A 31 -5.91 -13.50 -0.29
CA ALA A 31 -6.97 -13.86 0.65
C ALA A 31 -8.30 -13.27 0.15
N THR A 32 -9.29 -14.12 -0.12
CA THR A 32 -10.57 -13.69 -0.72
C THR A 32 -11.68 -13.52 0.29
N ARG A 33 -11.66 -14.30 1.37
CA ARG A 33 -12.63 -14.20 2.47
C ARG A 33 -12.08 -14.80 3.76
N PHE A 34 -12.71 -14.42 4.86
CA PHE A 34 -12.47 -14.96 6.18
C PHE A 34 -13.70 -15.72 6.66
N GLU A 35 -13.51 -16.94 7.11
CA GLU A 35 -14.51 -17.84 7.68
C GLU A 35 -14.20 -18.06 9.18
N ASP A 36 -15.13 -18.69 9.90
CA ASP A 36 -14.98 -19.04 11.33
C ASP A 36 -14.49 -17.86 12.20
N GLN A 37 -15.20 -16.73 12.10
CA GLN A 37 -14.87 -15.50 12.84
C GLN A 37 -13.43 -15.02 12.65
N GLY A 38 -12.85 -15.24 11.47
CA GLY A 38 -11.49 -14.80 11.13
C GLY A 38 -10.41 -15.85 11.34
N LYS A 39 -10.75 -17.03 11.88
CA LYS A 39 -9.80 -18.12 12.14
C LYS A 39 -9.44 -18.92 10.90
N VAL A 40 -10.23 -18.83 9.84
CA VAL A 40 -9.98 -19.52 8.58
C VAL A 40 -9.88 -18.49 7.45
N ILE A 41 -8.72 -18.45 6.81
CA ILE A 41 -8.45 -17.61 5.64
C ILE A 41 -8.66 -18.49 4.41
N VAL A 42 -9.50 -18.04 3.47
CA VAL A 42 -9.69 -18.72 2.20
C VAL A 42 -8.95 -17.98 1.10
N LEU A 43 -8.03 -18.66 0.44
CA LEU A 43 -7.26 -18.13 -0.67
C LEU A 43 -8.05 -18.21 -1.99
N GLU A 44 -7.59 -17.51 -3.01
CA GLU A 44 -8.25 -17.47 -4.33
C GLU A 44 -8.30 -18.82 -5.07
N ASN A 45 -7.45 -19.78 -4.67
CA ASN A 45 -7.47 -21.16 -5.16
C ASN A 45 -8.31 -22.11 -4.26
N ASP A 46 -9.18 -21.56 -3.42
CA ASP A 46 -10.01 -22.26 -2.42
C ASP A 46 -9.24 -23.01 -1.31
N GLN A 47 -7.91 -22.88 -1.25
CA GLN A 47 -7.12 -23.38 -0.12
C GLN A 47 -7.53 -22.66 1.17
N LYS A 48 -7.66 -23.42 2.26
CA LYS A 48 -7.98 -22.91 3.59
C LYS A 48 -6.75 -22.94 4.49
N ILE A 49 -6.50 -21.82 5.18
CA ILE A 49 -5.41 -21.67 6.15
C ILE A 49 -6.05 -21.32 7.50
N THR A 50 -5.73 -22.11 8.54
CA THR A 50 -6.14 -21.79 9.91
C THR A 50 -5.13 -20.86 10.56
N SER A 51 -5.61 -19.84 11.26
CA SER A 51 -4.78 -18.93 12.04
C SER A 51 -5.45 -18.51 13.34
N ASP A 52 -4.65 -18.34 14.40
CA ASP A 52 -5.09 -17.72 15.65
C ASP A 52 -5.06 -16.18 15.59
N LEU A 53 -4.23 -15.61 14.69
CA LEU A 53 -4.07 -14.18 14.49
C LEU A 53 -3.81 -13.88 13.00
N THR A 54 -4.58 -12.96 12.44
CA THR A 54 -4.37 -12.46 11.08
C THR A 54 -3.94 -11.00 11.13
N ILE A 55 -2.82 -10.67 10.49
CA ILE A 55 -2.34 -9.29 10.29
C ILE A 55 -2.54 -8.92 8.83
N LEU A 56 -3.32 -7.88 8.56
CA LEU A 56 -3.50 -7.31 7.23
C LEU A 56 -2.45 -6.21 7.00
N SER A 57 -1.54 -6.44 6.05
CA SER A 57 -0.49 -5.49 5.66
C SER A 57 -0.47 -5.36 4.13
N VAL A 58 -1.57 -4.88 3.56
CA VAL A 58 -1.85 -4.87 2.11
C VAL A 58 -1.67 -3.50 1.45
N GLY A 59 -1.01 -2.57 2.15
CA GLY A 59 -0.82 -1.19 1.70
C GLY A 59 -1.73 -0.20 2.42
N VAL A 60 -1.59 1.07 2.06
CA VAL A 60 -2.31 2.21 2.62
C VAL A 60 -3.00 3.00 1.50
N GLU A 61 -3.98 3.80 1.87
CA GLU A 61 -4.66 4.76 0.98
C GLU A 61 -4.51 6.18 1.58
N PRO A 62 -4.29 7.21 0.75
CA PRO A 62 -4.24 8.59 1.24
C PRO A 62 -5.52 8.97 1.98
N GLU A 63 -5.40 9.53 3.19
CA GLU A 63 -6.57 10.10 3.86
C GLU A 63 -6.90 11.47 3.22
N ASN A 64 -8.01 11.54 2.50
CA ASN A 64 -8.45 12.71 1.76
C ASN A 64 -9.86 13.19 2.15
N GLY A 65 -10.49 12.62 3.18
CA GLY A 65 -11.86 12.96 3.56
C GLY A 65 -12.07 14.46 3.81
N LEU A 66 -11.16 15.09 4.57
CA LEU A 66 -11.21 16.52 4.85
C LEU A 66 -10.97 17.36 3.58
N ALA A 67 -9.94 17.02 2.80
CA ALA A 67 -9.60 17.75 1.58
C ALA A 67 -10.75 17.71 0.57
N LYS A 68 -11.33 16.53 0.37
CA LYS A 68 -12.51 16.34 -0.49
C LYS A 68 -13.70 17.16 -0.03
N ALA A 69 -14.01 17.14 1.27
CA ALA A 69 -15.11 17.90 1.83
C ALA A 69 -14.91 19.42 1.72
N ALA A 70 -13.66 19.89 1.81
CA ALA A 70 -13.29 21.28 1.60
C ALA A 70 -13.35 21.71 0.12
N GLY A 71 -13.37 20.77 -0.82
CA GLY A 71 -13.26 21.06 -2.26
C GLY A 71 -11.82 21.30 -2.74
N ILE A 72 -10.84 20.73 -2.03
CA ILE A 72 -9.44 20.70 -2.47
C ILE A 72 -9.29 19.64 -3.56
N GLU A 73 -8.48 19.95 -4.58
CA GLU A 73 -8.26 19.06 -5.71
C GLU A 73 -7.48 17.81 -5.29
N LEU A 74 -7.92 16.66 -5.81
CA LEU A 74 -7.31 15.36 -5.59
C LEU A 74 -6.84 14.77 -6.91
N GLY A 75 -5.79 13.97 -6.85
CA GLY A 75 -5.12 13.39 -8.00
C GLY A 75 -5.00 11.87 -7.92
N LEU A 76 -3.81 11.38 -8.26
CA LEU A 76 -3.48 9.96 -8.32
C LEU A 76 -3.98 9.20 -7.08
N ARG A 77 -4.89 8.25 -7.29
CA ARG A 77 -5.49 7.39 -6.24
C ARG A 77 -5.99 8.18 -5.01
N GLY A 78 -6.51 9.39 -5.23
CA GLY A 78 -7.07 10.21 -4.16
C GLY A 78 -6.04 10.97 -3.31
N GLY A 79 -4.77 11.02 -3.71
CA GLY A 79 -3.80 11.89 -3.06
C GLY A 79 -4.17 13.37 -3.25
N ILE A 80 -3.90 14.19 -2.24
CA ILE A 80 -4.10 15.64 -2.27
C ILE A 80 -3.09 16.24 -3.26
N LEU A 81 -3.58 17.02 -4.24
CA LEU A 81 -2.70 17.72 -5.16
C LEU A 81 -2.12 18.95 -4.48
N VAL A 82 -0.82 19.13 -4.65
CA VAL A 82 -0.07 20.27 -4.15
C VAL A 82 0.89 20.79 -5.21
N ASP A 83 1.26 22.06 -5.11
CA ASP A 83 2.31 22.66 -5.92
C ASP A 83 3.73 22.38 -5.34
N GLU A 84 4.76 22.96 -5.95
CA GLU A 84 6.15 22.81 -5.50
C GLU A 84 6.45 23.41 -4.11
N HIS A 85 5.52 24.22 -3.57
CA HIS A 85 5.58 24.80 -2.23
C HIS A 85 4.68 24.04 -1.24
N TYR A 86 4.09 22.92 -1.66
CA TYR A 86 3.13 22.11 -0.90
C TYR A 86 1.78 22.80 -0.64
N GLU A 87 1.48 23.89 -1.35
CA GLU A 87 0.18 24.58 -1.28
C GLU A 87 -0.84 23.79 -2.11
N THR A 88 -2.04 23.60 -1.55
CA THR A 88 -3.13 22.89 -2.24
C THR A 88 -3.79 23.82 -3.28
N SER A 89 -4.82 23.33 -3.98
CA SER A 89 -5.64 24.19 -4.85
C SER A 89 -6.39 25.31 -4.10
N GLN A 90 -6.42 25.27 -2.77
CA GLN A 90 -6.96 26.34 -1.94
C GLN A 90 -5.83 27.13 -1.27
N LYS A 91 -5.90 28.45 -1.47
CA LYS A 91 -4.93 29.39 -0.93
C LYS A 91 -4.85 29.28 0.60
N ASP A 92 -3.61 29.35 1.10
CA ASP A 92 -3.24 29.30 2.52
C ASP A 92 -3.53 27.94 3.19
N ILE A 93 -3.85 26.90 2.41
CA ILE A 93 -3.99 25.51 2.88
C ILE A 93 -2.88 24.68 2.24
N PHE A 94 -2.06 24.06 3.08
CA PHE A 94 -0.92 23.23 2.69
C PHE A 94 -1.15 21.78 3.11
N ALA A 95 -0.57 20.84 2.38
CA ALA A 95 -0.62 19.41 2.70
C ALA A 95 0.74 18.75 2.51
N VAL A 96 1.07 17.77 3.36
CA VAL A 96 2.36 17.06 3.36
C VAL A 96 2.18 15.60 3.78
N GLY A 97 3.22 14.79 3.60
CA GLY A 97 3.26 13.39 4.03
C GLY A 97 2.53 12.44 3.09
N ASP A 98 2.11 11.29 3.59
CA ASP A 98 1.55 10.19 2.76
C ASP A 98 0.25 10.55 2.04
N ALA A 99 -0.41 11.63 2.46
CA ALA A 99 -1.68 12.06 1.89
C ALA A 99 -1.53 12.81 0.55
N ILE A 100 -0.33 13.27 0.18
CA ILE A 100 -0.13 14.09 -1.03
C ILE A 100 0.39 13.30 -2.22
N VAL A 101 0.14 13.83 -3.42
CA VAL A 101 0.85 13.42 -4.63
C VAL A 101 2.19 14.15 -4.69
N VAL A 102 3.28 13.40 -4.90
CA VAL A 102 4.63 13.94 -5.09
C VAL A 102 5.11 13.70 -6.51
N LYS A 103 6.14 14.44 -6.93
CA LYS A 103 6.87 14.14 -8.17
C LYS A 103 7.97 13.13 -7.87
N GLN A 104 8.00 12.04 -8.62
CA GLN A 104 9.11 11.09 -8.54
C GLN A 104 10.36 11.75 -9.14
N GLU A 105 11.35 12.06 -8.31
CA GLU A 105 12.62 12.69 -8.63
C GLU A 105 13.26 12.26 -9.97
N ILE A 106 13.27 10.96 -10.29
CA ILE A 106 13.95 10.45 -11.49
C ILE A 106 13.12 10.68 -12.76
N THR A 107 11.79 10.55 -12.67
CA THR A 107 10.92 10.53 -13.87
C THR A 107 10.09 11.80 -14.04
N GLY A 108 9.97 12.61 -12.99
CA GLY A 108 9.05 13.76 -12.92
C GLY A 108 7.57 13.39 -12.93
N GLN A 109 7.22 12.09 -12.90
CA GLN A 109 5.82 11.65 -12.90
C GLN A 109 5.21 11.75 -11.51
N ASP A 110 3.88 11.87 -11.46
CA ASP A 110 3.12 11.81 -10.22
C ASP A 110 3.29 10.43 -9.56
N ALA A 111 3.52 10.42 -8.25
CA ALA A 111 3.67 9.23 -7.46
C ALA A 111 3.01 9.40 -6.07
N LEU A 112 2.64 8.27 -5.47
CA LEU A 112 2.36 8.16 -4.05
C LEU A 112 3.51 7.38 -3.41
N ILE A 113 4.21 8.03 -2.49
CA ILE A 113 5.32 7.43 -1.76
C ILE A 113 4.98 7.56 -0.29
N SER A 114 4.36 6.51 0.25
CA SER A 114 4.00 6.42 1.67
C SER A 114 5.09 5.68 2.44
N LEU A 115 5.48 6.22 3.59
CA LEU A 115 6.59 5.70 4.41
C LEU A 115 6.13 4.87 5.61
#